data_AF-A0A519IB86-F1
#
_entry.id   AF-A0A519IB86-F1
#
_cell.length_a   1.000
_cell.length_b   1.000
_cell.length_c   1.000
_cell.angle_alpha   90.00
_cell.angle_beta   90.00
_cell.angle_gamma   90.00
#
_symmetry.space_group_name_H-M   'P 1'
#
loop_
_entity.id
_entity.type
_entity.pdbx_description
1 polymer ?
#
loop_
_entity_poly.entity_id
_entity_poly.type
_entity_poly.pdbx_seq_one_letter_code
_entity_poly.pdbx_strand_id
1 'polypeptide(L)'
;MQLPIRLKPILCAAFFALWLHATAQASASLEGVWKEVDDEATTSVLRFEKSGAVWTGKYVQVSADQASVGFRVGEAVIRGRLEGTRFTGEVLLKGVDVDPACPELGVGWVPARMTLVHSGRRLHGAFLGTLVEDGNACRKTGTYWRQYRLQRTE
;
A
#
# COMPACT_ATOMS: atom_id res chain seq x y z
N MET A 1 -6.68 7.50 -83.74
CA MET A 1 -5.89 8.29 -82.77
C MET A 1 -6.64 8.31 -81.44
N GLN A 2 -5.91 8.09 -80.34
CA GLN A 2 -6.25 8.35 -78.93
C GLN A 2 -7.38 7.53 -78.24
N LEU A 3 -6.95 6.50 -77.47
CA LEU A 3 -7.40 6.23 -76.08
C LEU A 3 -6.85 7.35 -75.16
N PRO A 4 -7.32 7.62 -73.90
CA PRO A 4 -7.77 6.68 -72.85
C PRO A 4 -8.99 7.19 -71.99
N ILE A 5 -9.56 6.52 -70.99
CA ILE A 5 -9.14 6.44 -69.56
C ILE A 5 -10.13 5.53 -68.79
N ARG A 6 -9.58 4.78 -67.82
CA ARG A 6 -10.23 3.82 -66.91
C ARG A 6 -10.95 4.49 -65.73
N LEU A 7 -11.92 3.82 -65.12
CA LEU A 7 -12.04 3.75 -63.65
C LEU A 7 -12.86 2.53 -63.19
N LYS A 8 -12.18 1.63 -62.45
CA LYS A 8 -12.79 0.57 -61.65
C LYS A 8 -13.09 1.14 -60.24
N PRO A 9 -14.25 0.87 -59.63
CA PRO A 9 -14.36 0.95 -58.18
C PRO A 9 -13.95 -0.40 -57.58
N ILE A 10 -12.73 -0.43 -57.07
CA ILE A 10 -12.29 -1.35 -56.02
C ILE A 10 -12.89 -0.78 -54.72
N LEU A 11 -13.61 -1.59 -53.95
CA LEU A 11 -13.41 -1.76 -52.50
C LEU A 11 -14.51 -2.70 -51.98
N CYS A 12 -14.25 -4.01 -52.08
CA CYS A 12 -14.94 -4.98 -51.22
C CYS A 12 -14.47 -4.74 -49.79
N ALA A 13 -15.43 -4.47 -48.92
CA ALA A 13 -15.27 -4.34 -47.50
C ALA A 13 -14.64 -5.61 -46.90
N ALA A 14 -13.35 -5.55 -46.58
CA ALA A 14 -12.73 -6.50 -45.67
C ALA A 14 -12.96 -5.99 -44.25
N PHE A 15 -14.02 -6.53 -43.66
CA PHE A 15 -14.42 -6.46 -42.26
C PHE A 15 -13.26 -6.96 -41.37
N PHE A 16 -12.26 -6.12 -41.12
CA PHE A 16 -11.21 -6.42 -40.14
C PHE A 16 -11.81 -6.20 -38.76
N ALA A 17 -12.43 -7.24 -38.23
CA ALA A 17 -12.88 -7.32 -36.86
C ALA A 17 -11.70 -7.02 -35.94
N LEU A 18 -11.63 -5.78 -35.46
CA LEU A 18 -10.80 -5.35 -34.34
C LEU A 18 -11.27 -6.17 -33.13
N TRP A 19 -10.64 -7.31 -32.91
CA TRP A 19 -10.65 -7.99 -31.62
C TRP A 19 -9.88 -7.09 -30.64
N LEU A 20 -10.59 -6.08 -30.13
CA LEU A 20 -10.24 -5.37 -28.91
C LEU A 20 -10.19 -6.42 -27.81
N HIS A 21 -9.01 -7.01 -27.62
CA HIS A 21 -8.65 -7.71 -26.41
C HIS A 21 -8.59 -6.64 -25.33
N ALA A 22 -9.76 -6.29 -24.77
CA ALA A 22 -9.84 -5.71 -23.45
C ALA A 22 -9.31 -6.79 -22.50
N THR A 23 -7.99 -6.84 -22.35
CA THR A 23 -7.36 -7.48 -21.22
C THR A 23 -7.91 -6.77 -20.00
N ALA A 24 -8.90 -7.38 -19.36
CA ALA A 24 -9.36 -6.97 -18.05
C ALA A 24 -8.17 -7.12 -17.11
N GLN A 25 -7.40 -6.04 -16.97
CA GLN A 25 -6.30 -5.99 -16.04
C GLN A 25 -6.90 -6.23 -14.66
N ALA A 26 -6.60 -7.40 -14.09
CA ALA A 26 -7.09 -7.77 -12.77
C ALA A 26 -6.86 -6.59 -11.84
N SER A 27 -7.94 -6.07 -11.27
CA SER A 27 -7.87 -4.90 -10.42
C SER A 27 -6.96 -5.23 -9.25
N ALA A 28 -5.92 -4.43 -9.05
CA ALA A 28 -5.00 -4.65 -7.94
C ALA A 28 -5.78 -4.68 -6.63
N SER A 29 -5.50 -5.68 -5.79
CA SER A 29 -6.23 -5.93 -4.55
C SER A 29 -5.27 -6.10 -3.38
N LEU A 30 -5.64 -5.54 -2.22
CA LEU A 30 -4.96 -5.80 -0.95
C LEU A 30 -5.59 -6.94 -0.17
N GLU A 31 -6.75 -7.47 -0.61
CA GLU A 31 -7.47 -8.52 0.12
C GLU A 31 -6.57 -9.72 0.40
N GLY A 32 -6.60 -10.22 1.64
CA GLY A 32 -5.83 -11.38 2.07
C GLY A 32 -4.96 -11.11 3.29
N VAL A 33 -4.06 -12.05 3.55
CA VAL A 33 -3.16 -12.05 4.70
C VAL A 33 -1.75 -11.63 4.24
N TRP A 34 -1.13 -10.77 5.02
CA TRP A 34 0.13 -10.12 4.72
C TRP A 34 1.04 -10.15 5.94
N LYS A 35 2.33 -10.32 5.70
CA LYS A 35 3.39 -10.38 6.71
C LYS A 35 4.23 -9.11 6.60
N GLU A 36 4.48 -8.46 7.72
CA GLU A 36 5.51 -7.40 7.81
C GLU A 36 6.88 -8.04 7.56
N VAL A 37 7.71 -7.45 6.69
CA VAL A 37 8.99 -8.07 6.26
C VAL A 37 10.20 -7.47 6.98
N ASP A 38 9.97 -6.48 7.84
CA ASP A 38 11.06 -5.70 8.42
C ASP A 38 11.75 -6.39 9.62
N ASP A 39 11.30 -7.57 10.06
CA ASP A 39 11.86 -8.30 11.22
C ASP A 39 11.79 -9.84 11.08
N GLU A 40 12.87 -10.51 10.69
CA GLU A 40 12.83 -11.90 10.20
C GLU A 40 12.57 -12.99 11.26
N ALA A 41 12.67 -12.68 12.57
CA ALA A 41 12.53 -13.68 13.63
C ALA A 41 11.08 -13.84 14.15
N THR A 42 10.32 -12.74 14.26
CA THR A 42 8.90 -12.76 14.63
C THR A 42 8.17 -11.61 13.95
N THR A 43 7.49 -11.86 12.83
CA THR A 43 6.78 -10.79 12.10
C THR A 43 5.33 -10.69 12.53
N SER A 44 4.81 -9.46 12.63
CA SER A 44 3.37 -9.28 12.68
C SER A 44 2.73 -9.65 11.35
N VAL A 45 1.50 -10.12 11.43
CA VAL A 45 0.69 -10.51 10.29
C VAL A 45 -0.60 -9.71 10.34
N LEU A 46 -0.99 -9.16 9.20
CA LEU A 46 -2.20 -8.35 9.06
C LEU A 46 -3.12 -8.92 7.98
N ARG A 47 -4.43 -8.75 8.17
CA ARG A 47 -5.45 -9.04 7.17
C ARG A 47 -6.05 -7.72 6.70
N PHE A 48 -6.10 -7.54 5.39
CA PHE A 48 -6.76 -6.40 4.79
C PHE A 48 -8.23 -6.69 4.52
N GLU A 49 -9.08 -5.75 4.94
CA GLU A 49 -10.51 -5.71 4.68
C GLU A 49 -10.83 -4.43 3.90
N LYS A 50 -11.80 -4.51 2.99
CA LYS A 50 -12.27 -3.35 2.22
C LYS A 50 -13.65 -2.92 2.71
N SER A 51 -13.81 -1.64 3.02
CA SER A 51 -15.11 -1.01 3.30
C SER A 51 -15.26 0.20 2.38
N GLY A 52 -16.16 0.09 1.40
CA GLY A 52 -16.28 1.07 0.32
C GLY A 52 -14.97 1.20 -0.47
N ALA A 53 -14.42 2.41 -0.53
CA ALA A 53 -13.13 2.69 -1.19
C ALA A 53 -11.91 2.54 -0.27
N VAL A 54 -12.12 2.28 1.03
CA VAL A 54 -11.06 2.26 2.04
C VAL A 54 -10.64 0.83 2.33
N TRP A 55 -9.33 0.59 2.30
CA TRP A 55 -8.70 -0.61 2.79
C TRP A 55 -8.22 -0.39 4.22
N THR A 56 -8.43 -1.38 5.08
CA THR A 56 -7.94 -1.39 6.47
C THR A 56 -7.20 -2.69 6.73
N GLY A 57 -5.92 -2.61 7.07
CA GLY A 57 -5.11 -3.72 7.53
C GLY A 57 -5.17 -3.82 9.05
N LYS A 58 -5.68 -4.94 9.56
CA LYS A 58 -5.73 -5.23 11.00
C LYS A 58 -4.77 -6.35 11.36
N TYR A 59 -4.12 -6.26 12.50
CA TYR A 59 -3.29 -7.37 12.97
C TYR A 59 -4.14 -8.61 13.23
N VAL A 60 -3.70 -9.74 12.70
CA VAL A 60 -4.20 -11.09 13.03
C VAL A 60 -3.16 -11.88 13.83
N GLN A 61 -1.90 -11.43 13.80
CA GLN A 61 -0.81 -11.86 14.66
C GLN A 61 0.07 -10.64 14.94
N VAL A 62 0.54 -10.48 16.17
CA VAL A 62 1.42 -9.37 16.57
C VAL A 62 2.75 -9.97 17.02
N SER A 63 3.86 -9.43 16.52
CA SER A 63 5.20 -9.81 17.00
C SER A 63 5.42 -9.40 18.45
N ALA A 64 6.45 -9.96 19.11
CA ALA A 64 6.81 -9.54 20.46
C ALA A 64 7.13 -8.03 20.51
N ASP A 65 7.82 -7.52 19.50
CA ASP A 65 8.21 -6.11 19.39
C ASP A 65 7.01 -5.18 19.21
N GLN A 66 6.03 -5.55 18.37
CA GLN A 66 4.82 -4.74 18.24
C GLN A 66 3.93 -4.87 19.49
N ALA A 67 3.91 -6.03 20.14
CA ALA A 67 3.15 -6.24 21.36
C ALA A 67 3.71 -5.45 22.55
N SER A 68 5.04 -5.29 22.63
CA SER A 68 5.73 -4.53 23.69
C SER A 68 5.39 -3.03 23.65
N VAL A 69 5.17 -2.47 22.46
CA VAL A 69 4.67 -1.08 22.27
C VAL A 69 3.14 -0.97 22.29
N GLY A 70 2.45 -2.04 22.69
CA GLY A 70 1.02 -2.00 23.00
C GLY A 70 0.06 -2.33 21.86
N PHE A 71 0.53 -2.81 20.70
CA PHE A 71 -0.38 -3.32 19.67
C PHE A 71 -1.05 -4.63 20.11
N ARG A 72 -2.27 -4.86 19.60
CA ARG A 72 -3.07 -6.06 19.89
C ARG A 72 -3.66 -6.65 18.60
N VAL A 73 -3.99 -7.94 18.65
CA VAL A 73 -4.75 -8.61 17.58
C VAL A 73 -6.11 -7.93 17.42
N GLY A 74 -6.55 -7.75 16.17
CA GLY A 74 -7.79 -7.06 15.79
C GLY A 74 -7.62 -5.56 15.57
N GLU A 75 -6.50 -4.98 16.01
CA GLU A 75 -6.25 -3.54 15.89
C GLU A 75 -5.92 -3.14 14.45
N ALA A 76 -6.53 -2.05 13.98
CA ALA A 76 -6.21 -1.46 12.68
C ALA A 76 -4.87 -0.72 12.76
N VAL A 77 -3.95 -1.04 11.86
CA VAL A 77 -2.60 -0.48 11.85
C VAL A 77 -2.21 0.21 10.56
N ILE A 78 -2.96 -0.04 9.50
CA ILE A 78 -2.81 0.66 8.22
C ILE A 78 -4.19 0.88 7.62
N ARG A 79 -4.46 2.07 7.09
CA ARG A 79 -5.72 2.38 6.41
C ARG A 79 -5.50 3.34 5.25
N GLY A 80 -6.25 3.20 4.17
CA GLY A 80 -6.07 4.08 3.01
C GLY A 80 -6.83 3.65 1.77
N ARG A 81 -6.45 4.21 0.62
CA ARG A 81 -7.02 3.92 -0.69
C ARG A 81 -5.96 3.32 -1.59
N LEU A 82 -6.38 2.37 -2.44
CA LEU A 82 -5.56 1.79 -3.49
C LEU A 82 -6.11 2.22 -4.85
N GLU A 83 -5.30 2.91 -5.63
CA GLU A 83 -5.60 3.39 -6.99
C GLU A 83 -4.57 2.82 -7.97
N GLY A 84 -5.00 1.83 -8.77
CA GLY A 84 -4.06 1.01 -9.53
C GLY A 84 -3.09 0.32 -8.58
N THR A 85 -1.79 0.57 -8.72
CA THR A 85 -0.77 0.02 -7.81
C THR A 85 -0.42 0.94 -6.65
N ARG A 86 -0.94 2.17 -6.59
CA ARG A 86 -0.53 3.17 -5.59
C ARG A 86 -1.46 3.14 -4.38
N PHE A 87 -0.88 2.97 -3.21
CA PHE A 87 -1.57 3.08 -1.93
C PHE A 87 -1.23 4.42 -1.27
N THR A 88 -2.26 5.19 -0.93
CA THR A 88 -2.14 6.41 -0.14
C THR A 88 -3.02 6.28 1.09
N GLY A 89 -2.45 6.51 2.27
CA GLY A 89 -3.15 6.27 3.50
C GLY A 89 -2.36 6.71 4.72
N GLU A 90 -2.58 5.98 5.80
CA GLU A 90 -1.98 6.23 7.10
C GLU A 90 -1.58 4.91 7.76
N VAL A 91 -0.54 4.97 8.58
CA VAL A 91 -0.12 3.88 9.47
C VAL A 91 -0.30 4.37 10.92
N LEU A 92 -0.78 3.49 11.80
CA LEU A 92 -0.86 3.78 13.22
C LEU A 92 0.54 3.68 13.81
N LEU A 93 1.02 4.76 14.41
CA LEU A 93 2.15 4.71 15.32
C LEU A 93 1.62 4.58 16.73
N LYS A 94 2.15 3.60 17.47
CA LYS A 94 2.14 3.62 18.92
C LYS A 94 3.49 4.10 19.40
N GLY A 95 3.48 4.81 20.53
CA GLY A 95 4.71 5.27 21.14
C GLY A 95 5.61 4.07 21.40
N VAL A 96 6.77 4.06 20.74
CA VAL A 96 7.97 3.60 21.42
C VAL A 96 8.09 4.58 22.58
N ASP A 97 7.97 4.09 23.82
CA ASP A 97 8.08 4.94 25.01
C ASP A 97 7.03 6.06 25.08
N VAL A 98 5.78 5.73 25.42
CA VAL A 98 4.92 6.75 26.07
C VAL A 98 5.55 7.04 27.43
N ASP A 99 6.57 7.90 27.45
CA ASP A 99 6.87 8.68 28.63
C ASP A 99 5.60 9.51 28.87
N PRO A 100 4.91 9.33 30.00
CA PRO A 100 3.72 10.13 30.33
C PRO A 100 4.00 11.64 30.29
N ALA A 101 5.27 12.05 30.34
CA ALA A 101 5.71 13.44 30.19
C ALA A 101 5.70 13.96 28.75
N CYS A 102 5.58 13.10 27.72
CA CYS A 102 5.64 13.48 26.30
C CYS A 102 4.38 13.09 25.48
N PRO A 103 3.15 13.44 25.92
CA PRO A 103 1.92 12.99 25.27
C PRO A 103 1.79 13.45 23.81
N GLU A 104 2.44 14.56 23.43
CA GLU A 104 2.43 15.08 22.06
C GLU A 104 3.24 14.24 21.04
N LEU A 105 4.09 13.32 21.49
CA LEU A 105 5.02 12.61 20.61
C LEU A 105 4.57 11.22 20.15
N GLY A 106 3.60 10.62 20.82
CA GLY A 106 3.40 9.18 20.69
C GLY A 106 1.95 8.77 20.83
N VAL A 107 1.22 8.83 19.71
CA VAL A 107 0.21 7.87 19.24
C VAL A 107 -0.62 8.56 18.18
N GLY A 108 -0.70 7.99 17.00
CA GLY A 108 -1.53 8.58 15.97
C GLY A 108 -1.37 7.96 14.59
N TRP A 109 -2.30 8.33 13.72
CA TRP A 109 -2.25 7.98 12.32
C TRP A 109 -1.32 8.95 11.60
N VAL A 110 -0.25 8.42 11.00
CA VAL A 110 0.72 9.20 10.24
C VAL A 110 0.62 8.89 8.75
N PRO A 111 0.88 9.86 7.86
CA PRO A 111 0.82 9.63 6.42
C PRO A 111 1.71 8.47 5.97
N ALA A 112 1.18 7.65 5.07
CA ALA A 112 1.87 6.54 4.44
C ALA A 112 1.64 6.55 2.93
N ARG A 113 2.71 6.23 2.18
CA ARG A 113 2.69 6.13 0.72
C ARG A 113 3.40 4.85 0.31
N MET A 114 2.70 3.99 -0.40
CA MET A 114 3.20 2.67 -0.77
C MET A 114 2.79 2.28 -2.20
N THR A 115 3.47 1.30 -2.76
CA THR A 115 3.19 0.78 -4.10
C THR A 115 3.13 -0.75 -4.06
N LEU A 116 2.10 -1.31 -4.71
CA LEU A 116 2.02 -2.74 -5.01
C LEU A 116 3.01 -3.08 -6.11
N VAL A 117 3.91 -4.00 -5.80
CA VAL A 117 4.96 -4.50 -6.68
C VAL A 117 4.93 -6.02 -6.74
N HIS A 118 5.77 -6.62 -7.58
CA HIS A 118 5.84 -8.08 -7.77
C HIS A 118 4.46 -8.69 -8.05
N SER A 119 3.77 -8.18 -9.07
CA SER A 119 2.44 -8.65 -9.47
C SER A 119 1.41 -8.65 -8.33
N GLY A 120 1.50 -7.66 -7.43
CA GLY A 120 0.58 -7.51 -6.29
C GLY A 120 0.91 -8.38 -5.08
N ARG A 121 2.10 -9.01 -5.04
CA ARG A 121 2.54 -9.85 -3.92
C ARG A 121 3.26 -9.09 -2.82
N ARG A 122 3.69 -7.85 -3.07
CA ARG A 122 4.40 -7.01 -2.11
C ARG A 122 3.85 -5.58 -2.11
N LEU A 123 3.70 -5.01 -0.93
CA LEU A 123 3.38 -3.60 -0.73
C LEU A 123 4.61 -2.94 -0.10
N HIS A 124 5.24 -2.03 -0.84
CA HIS A 124 6.48 -1.38 -0.41
C HIS A 124 6.32 0.13 -0.43
N GLY A 125 6.71 0.79 0.65
CA GLY A 125 6.77 2.23 0.70
C GLY A 125 7.32 2.73 2.02
N ALA A 126 6.77 3.83 2.50
CA ALA A 126 7.18 4.43 3.75
C ALA A 126 6.02 5.16 4.44
N PHE A 127 6.17 5.35 5.74
CA PHE A 127 5.32 6.24 6.56
C PHE A 127 6.16 7.32 7.25
N LEU A 128 5.50 8.40 7.65
CA LEU A 128 6.17 9.53 8.29
C LEU A 128 6.42 9.26 9.78
N GLY A 129 7.69 9.13 10.17
CA GLY A 129 8.15 9.06 11.57
C GLY A 129 8.59 10.42 12.11
N THR A 130 8.80 10.47 13.42
CA THR A 130 9.25 11.66 14.17
C THR A 130 10.65 11.44 14.74
N LEU A 131 11.52 12.45 14.64
CA LEU A 131 12.82 12.49 15.34
C LEU A 131 12.65 13.24 16.66
N VAL A 132 13.32 12.75 17.71
CA VAL A 132 13.38 13.37 19.04
C VAL A 132 14.81 13.81 19.35
N GLU A 133 14.99 14.73 20.30
CA GLU A 133 16.31 15.18 20.73
C GLU A 133 16.97 14.16 21.66
N ASP A 134 18.26 13.90 21.44
CA ASP A 134 19.08 13.09 22.35
C ASP A 134 19.12 13.74 23.75
N GLY A 135 18.67 13.01 24.77
CA GLY A 135 18.60 13.50 26.15
C GLY A 135 17.33 14.26 26.52
N ASN A 136 16.46 14.57 25.56
CA ASN A 136 15.09 15.03 25.81
C ASN A 136 14.12 14.36 24.84
N ALA A 137 13.67 13.17 25.24
CA ALA A 137 12.75 12.36 24.45
C ALA A 137 11.43 13.07 24.13
N CYS A 138 11.06 14.16 24.84
CA CYS A 138 9.84 14.95 24.58
C CYS A 138 9.99 16.02 23.49
N ARG A 139 11.21 16.35 23.03
CA ARG A 139 11.39 17.42 22.04
C ARG A 139 11.50 16.88 20.63
N LYS A 140 10.47 17.11 19.80
CA LYS A 140 10.52 16.84 18.35
C LYS A 140 11.58 17.71 17.66
N THR A 141 12.53 17.06 16.99
CA THR A 141 13.59 17.73 16.22
C THR A 141 13.37 17.64 14.71
N GLY A 142 12.49 16.75 14.25
CA GLY A 142 12.18 16.61 12.83
C GLY A 142 11.23 15.47 12.51
N THR A 143 11.14 15.15 11.22
CA THR A 143 10.39 14.00 10.70
C THR A 143 11.20 13.30 9.62
N TYR A 144 11.01 12.00 9.47
CA TYR A 144 11.68 11.19 8.44
C TYR A 144 10.70 10.16 7.85
N TRP A 145 11.00 9.62 6.68
CA TRP A 145 10.20 8.54 6.10
C TRP A 145 10.81 7.19 6.46
N ARG A 146 10.09 6.40 7.27
CA ARG A 146 10.49 5.04 7.66
C ARG A 146 9.96 4.04 6.65
N GLN A 147 10.83 3.18 6.13
CA GLN A 147 10.43 2.12 5.21
C GLN A 147 9.44 1.18 5.88
N TYR A 148 8.47 0.70 5.09
CA TYR A 148 7.48 -0.27 5.52
C TYR A 148 7.20 -1.24 4.38
N ARG A 149 7.35 -2.54 4.66
CA ARG A 149 7.23 -3.61 3.68
C ARG A 149 6.29 -4.69 4.15
N LEU A 150 5.29 -4.99 3.31
CA LEU A 150 4.38 -6.11 3.51
C LEU A 150 4.53 -7.10 2.36
N GLN A 151 4.47 -8.39 2.69
CA GLN A 151 4.46 -9.48 1.73
C GLN A 151 3.24 -10.36 1.94
N ARG A 152 2.51 -10.65 0.86
CA ARG A 152 1.35 -11.53 0.88
C ARG A 152 1.79 -12.95 1.26
N THR A 153 1.11 -13.56 2.23
CA THR A 153 1.28 -14.98 2.56
C THR A 153 0.43 -15.78 1.57
N GLU A 154 1.02 -16.78 0.92
CA GLU A 154 0.32 -17.65 -0.04
C GLU A 154 -0.85 -18.39 0.61
#